data_AF-A0A485C8D1-F1
#
_entry.id   AF-A0A485C8D1-F1
#
_cell.length_a   1.000
_cell.length_b   1.000
_cell.length_c   1.000
_cell.angle_alpha   90.00
_cell.angle_beta   90.00
_cell.angle_gamma   90.00
#
_symmetry.space_group_name_H-M   'P 1'
#
loop_
_entity.id
_entity.type
_entity.pdbx_description
1 polymer ?
#
loop_
_entity_poly.entity_id
_entity_poly.type
_entity_poly.pdbx_seq_one_letter_code
_entity_poly.pdbx_strand_id
1 'polypeptide(L)' 'MKTVIRTPETHPLTWRLRDDKQPVWLEEYQSKNGYAGARKALLAWRRMRSSIR' A
#
# COMPACT_ATOMS: atom_id res chain seq x y z
N MET A 1 16.48 -20.22 8.05
CA MET A 1 16.04 -18.92 7.48
C MET A 1 14.84 -18.44 8.28
N LYS A 2 14.80 -17.16 8.72
CA LYS A 2 13.64 -16.62 9.45
C LYS A 2 12.52 -16.28 8.47
N THR A 3 11.32 -16.79 8.71
CA THR A 3 10.12 -16.43 7.96
C THR A 3 9.72 -15.00 8.34
N VAL A 4 9.86 -14.06 7.40
CA VAL A 4 9.41 -12.67 7.61
C VAL A 4 7.96 -12.57 7.15
N ILE A 5 7.05 -12.31 8.10
CA ILE A 5 5.65 -12.02 7.78
C ILE A 5 5.58 -10.59 7.25
N ARG A 6 5.30 -10.46 5.96
CA ARG A 6 5.29 -9.16 5.28
C ARG A 6 3.87 -8.67 5.10
N THR A 7 3.39 -7.86 6.04
CA THR A 7 2.08 -7.22 5.93
C THR A 7 2.16 -5.92 5.13
N PRO A 8 1.06 -5.45 4.51
CA PRO A 8 1.05 -4.16 3.81
C PRO A 8 1.48 -2.97 4.67
N GLU A 9 1.27 -3.03 5.98
CA GLU A 9 1.57 -1.96 6.95
C GLU A 9 3.05 -1.91 7.30
N THR A 10 3.71 -3.06 7.43
CA THR A 10 5.13 -3.15 7.84
C THR A 10 6.08 -3.24 6.65
N HIS A 11 5.60 -3.74 5.51
CA HIS A 11 6.38 -3.99 4.31
C HIS A 11 5.54 -3.61 3.07
N PRO A 12 5.33 -2.30 2.85
CA PRO A 12 4.52 -1.82 1.75
C PRO A 12 5.10 -2.28 0.40
N LEU A 13 4.22 -2.52 -0.58
CA LEU A 13 4.61 -3.02 -1.90
C LEU A 13 5.58 -2.10 -2.64
N THR A 14 5.65 -0.82 -2.27
CA THR A 14 6.64 0.14 -2.80
C THR A 14 8.08 -0.30 -2.52
N TRP A 15 8.31 -1.14 -1.51
CA TRP A 15 9.64 -1.60 -1.09
C TRP A 15 9.88 -3.09 -1.35
N ARG A 16 8.90 -3.80 -1.93
CA ARG A 16 9.02 -5.24 -2.18
C ARG A 16 9.63 -5.47 -3.57
N LEU A 17 10.81 -6.08 -3.61
CA LEU A 17 11.25 -6.85 -4.77
C LEU A 17 10.47 -8.17 -4.81
N ARG A 18 10.16 -8.66 -6.01
CA ARG A 18 9.71 -10.04 -6.18
C ARG A 18 10.79 -11.02 -5.74
N ASP A 19 10.41 -12.27 -5.49
CA ASP A 19 11.36 -13.32 -5.12
C ASP A 19 12.39 -13.60 -6.24
N ASP A 20 12.03 -13.29 -7.49
CA ASP A 20 12.91 -13.33 -8.67
C ASP A 20 13.83 -12.09 -8.81
N LYS A 21 13.83 -11.19 -7.82
CA LYS A 21 14.57 -9.91 -7.79
C LYS A 21 14.17 -8.91 -8.87
N GLN A 22 13.02 -9.10 -9.52
CA GLN A 22 12.49 -8.12 -10.46
C GLN A 22 11.68 -7.04 -9.75
N PRO A 23 11.59 -5.83 -10.32
CA PRO A 23 10.74 -4.79 -9.79
C PRO A 23 9.27 -5.20 -9.84
N VAL A 24 8.49 -4.65 -8.92
CA VAL A 24 7.02 -4.69 -8.98
C VAL A 24 6.58 -3.56 -9.92
N TRP A 25 5.99 -3.94 -11.05
CA TRP A 25 5.49 -2.97 -12.04
C TRP A 25 4.21 -2.30 -11.59
N LEU A 26 3.84 -1.20 -12.25
CA LEU A 26 2.73 -0.35 -11.83
C LEU A 26 1.37 -1.07 -11.84
N GLU A 27 1.06 -1.93 -12.83
CA GLU A 27 -0.20 -2.69 -12.82
C GLU A 27 -0.25 -3.67 -11.65
N GLU A 28 0.85 -4.36 -11.34
CA GLU A 28 0.93 -5.28 -10.22
C GLU A 28 0.85 -4.57 -8.88
N TYR A 29 1.50 -3.41 -8.77
CA TYR A 29 1.41 -2.55 -7.60
C TYR A 29 -0.04 -2.13 -7.34
N GLN A 30 -0.78 -1.77 -8.39
CA GLN A 30 -2.21 -1.44 -8.28
C GLN A 30 -3.07 -2.65 -7.90
N SER A 31 -2.88 -3.79 -8.56
CA SER A 31 -3.67 -5.01 -8.33
C SER A 31 -3.47 -5.56 -6.92
N LYS A 32 -2.28 -5.40 -6.35
CA LYS A 32 -1.95 -5.77 -4.96
C LYS A 32 -2.30 -4.71 -3.94
N ASN A 33 -3.22 -3.78 -4.26
CA ASN A 33 -3.70 -2.76 -3.34
C ASN A 33 -2.64 -1.75 -2.87
N GLY A 34 -1.60 -1.49 -3.66
CA GLY A 34 -0.51 -0.56 -3.30
C GLY A 34 -0.98 0.85 -2.91
N TYR A 35 -2.08 1.34 -3.50
CA TYR A 35 -2.65 2.65 -3.16
C TYR A 35 -3.73 2.62 -2.06
N ALA A 36 -4.03 1.46 -1.46
CA ALA A 36 -5.14 1.36 -0.51
C ALA A 36 -4.95 2.24 0.72
N GLY A 37 -3.72 2.36 1.25
CA GLY A 37 -3.42 3.25 2.37
C GLY A 37 -3.70 4.72 2.04
N ALA A 38 -3.17 5.19 0.90
CA ALA A 38 -3.39 6.56 0.44
C ALA A 38 -4.89 6.85 0.19
N ARG A 39 -5.62 5.92 -0.44
CA ARG A 39 -7.07 6.05 -0.65
C ARG A 39 -7.84 6.18 0.66
N LYS A 40 -7.53 5.34 1.66
CA LYS A 40 -8.16 5.41 2.99
C LYS A 40 -7.88 6.75 3.67
N ALA A 41 -6.63 7.23 3.64
CA ALA A 41 -6.26 8.51 4.22
C ALA A 41 -6.99 9.69 3.57
N LEU A 42 -7.06 9.71 2.23
CA LEU A 42 -7.79 10.74 1.47
C LEU A 42 -9.29 10.75 1.77
N LEU A 43 -9.91 9.56 1.87
CA LEU A 43 -11.32 9.42 2.24
C LEU A 43 -11.58 9.90 3.67
N ALA A 44 -10.75 9.48 4.63
CA ALA A 44 -10.84 9.91 6.02
C ALA A 44 -10.72 11.43 6.14
N TRP A 45 -9.72 12.01 5.47
CA TRP A 45 -9.51 13.45 5.43
C TRP A 45 -10.71 14.20 4.83
N ARG A 46 -11.28 13.73 3.71
CA ARG A 46 -12.50 14.31 3.12
C ARG A 46 -13.65 14.33 4.12
N ARG A 47 -13.88 13.21 4.82
CA ARG A 47 -14.96 13.09 5.81
C ARG A 47 -14.79 14.08 6.96
N MET A 48 -13.56 14.24 7.45
CA MET A 48 -13.22 15.18 8.51
C MET A 48 -13.43 16.63 8.05
N ARG A 49 -13.09 16.95 6.79
CA ARG A 49 -13.27 18.29 6.21
C ARG A 49 -14.76 18.65 5.99
N SER A 50 -15.59 17.68 5.65
CA SER A 50 -17.04 17.87 5.50
C SER A 50 -17.76 18.06 6.83
N SER A 51 -17.17 17.64 7.95
CA SER A 51 -17.74 17.83 9.30
C SER A 51 -17.46 19.20 9.90
N ILE A 52 -16.63 20.02 9.25
CA ILE A 52 -16.19 21.35 9.72
C ILE A 52 -16.97 22.48 8.99
N ARG A 53 -17.89 22.13 8.09
CA ARG A 53 -18.68 23.09 7.31
C ARG A 53 -20.15 23.04 7.71
#